data_AF-A0A353GWD1-F1
#
_entry.id   AF-A0A353GWD1-F1
#
_cell.length_a   1.000
_cell.length_b   1.000
_cell.length_c   1.000
_cell.angle_alpha   90.00
_cell.angle_beta   90.00
_cell.angle_gamma   90.00
#
_symmetry.space_group_name_H-M   'P 1'
#
loop_
_entity.id
_entity.type
_entity.pdbx_description
1 polymer ?
#
loop_
_entity_poly.entity_id
_entity_poly.type
_entity_poly.pdbx_seq_one_letter_code
_entity_poly.pdbx_strand_id
1 'polypeptide(L)' 'MSQTKSNSRISLEQKIAKARLKLQEAYDTCGCTDSKVLATNIKLDRLLNRYQQKLLENTDPGKK' A
#
# COMPACT_ATOMS: atom_id res chain seq x y z
N MET A 1 15.17 14.72 17.43
CA MET A 1 13.87 14.01 17.48
C MET A 1 13.39 13.76 16.06
N SER A 2 13.74 12.62 15.46
CA SER A 2 13.45 12.30 14.04
C SER A 2 12.48 11.12 13.91
N GLN A 3 11.48 11.06 14.79
CA GLN A 3 10.61 9.88 14.98
C GLN A 3 9.26 9.95 14.21
N THR A 4 9.03 11.00 13.42
CA THR A 4 7.76 11.19 12.70
C THR A 4 7.73 10.47 11.34
N LYS A 5 8.85 10.41 10.61
CA LYS A 5 8.93 9.75 9.29
C LYS A 5 8.77 8.22 9.40
N SER A 6 9.30 7.61 10.44
CA SER A 6 9.25 6.15 10.67
C SER A 6 7.83 5.67 10.98
N ASN A 7 7.09 6.41 11.81
CA ASN A 7 5.69 6.08 12.14
C ASN A 7 4.76 6.11 10.92
N SER A 8 4.98 7.04 9.98
CA SER A 8 4.17 7.09 8.76
C SER A 8 4.45 5.94 7.79
N ARG A 9 5.66 5.35 7.81
CA ARG A 9 6.00 4.17 6.98
C ARG A 9 5.40 2.90 7.56
N ILE A 10 5.54 2.71 8.88
CA ILE A 10 4.94 1.57 9.61
C ILE A 10 3.42 1.53 9.40
N SER A 11 2.75 2.69 9.46
CA SER A 11 1.31 2.77 9.22
C SER A 11 0.91 2.42 7.77
N LEU A 12 1.76 2.70 6.78
CA LEU A 12 1.51 2.35 5.38
C LEU A 12 1.72 0.87 5.11
N GLU A 13 2.80 0.28 5.62
CA GLU A 13 3.08 -1.15 5.49
C GLU A 13 1.98 -2.00 6.15
N GLN A 14 1.52 -1.61 7.34
CA GLN A 14 0.39 -2.27 7.99
C GLN A 14 -0.90 -2.18 7.18
N LYS A 15 -1.16 -1.03 6.54
CA LYS A 15 -2.32 -0.86 5.66
C LYS A 15 -2.22 -1.72 4.40
N ILE A 16 -1.02 -1.85 3.83
CA ILE A 16 -0.76 -2.74 2.67
C ILE A 16 -0.97 -4.20 3.09
N ALA A 17 -0.39 -4.65 4.21
CA ALA A 17 -0.56 -6.01 4.70
C ALA A 17 -2.04 -6.35 4.96
N LYS A 18 -2.78 -5.44 5.59
CA LYS A 18 -4.23 -5.62 5.84
C LYS A 18 -5.04 -5.65 4.54
N ALA A 19 -4.68 -4.82 3.56
CA ALA A 19 -5.33 -4.82 2.25
C ALA A 19 -5.05 -6.12 1.48
N ARG A 20 -3.83 -6.67 1.57
CA ARG A 20 -3.45 -7.96 0.97
C ARG A 20 -4.23 -9.12 1.59
N LEU A 21 -4.33 -9.15 2.92
CA LEU A 21 -5.14 -10.15 3.62
C LEU A 21 -6.61 -10.09 3.20
N LYS A 22 -7.21 -8.90 3.13
CA LYS A 22 -8.58 -8.73 2.65
C LYS A 22 -8.76 -9.13 1.19
N LEU A 23 -7.77 -8.85 0.35
CA LEU A 23 -7.80 -9.27 -1.05
C LEU A 23 -7.77 -10.79 -1.14
N GLN A 24 -6.88 -11.46 -0.40
CA GLN A 24 -6.78 -12.92 -0.35
C GLN A 24 -8.09 -13.54 0.14
N GLU A 25 -8.68 -13.02 1.21
CA GLU A 25 -9.95 -13.50 1.76
C GLU A 25 -11.11 -13.31 0.77
N ALA A 26 -11.17 -12.16 0.09
CA ALA A 26 -12.15 -11.92 -0.96
C ALA A 26 -11.94 -12.83 -2.18
N TYR A 27 -10.69 -13.13 -2.52
CA TYR A 27 -10.33 -14.04 -3.59
C TYR A 27 -10.76 -15.47 -3.29
N ASP A 28 -10.55 -15.92 -2.05
CA ASP A 28 -10.94 -17.23 -1.55
C ASP A 28 -12.47 -17.38 -1.48
N THR A 29 -13.18 -16.30 -1.10
CA THR A 29 -14.64 -16.31 -0.91
C THR A 29 -15.44 -16.14 -2.20
N CYS A 30 -15.02 -15.26 -3.11
CA CYS A 30 -15.81 -14.90 -4.31
C CYS A 30 -15.12 -15.21 -5.64
N GLY A 31 -13.85 -15.62 -5.63
CA GLY A 31 -13.06 -15.82 -6.85
C GLY A 31 -12.51 -14.52 -7.44
N CYS A 32 -11.55 -14.66 -8.36
CA CYS A 32 -10.80 -13.55 -8.98
C CYS A 32 -11.68 -12.48 -9.67
N THR A 33 -12.83 -12.90 -10.18
CA THR A 33 -13.66 -12.10 -11.10
C THR A 33 -14.64 -11.19 -10.37
N ASP A 34 -14.73 -11.28 -9.04
CA ASP A 34 -15.67 -10.46 -8.29
C ASP A 34 -15.24 -8.99 -8.29
N SER A 35 -16.21 -8.11 -8.56
CA SER A 35 -15.96 -6.67 -8.61
C SER A 35 -15.40 -6.13 -7.28
N LYS A 36 -15.61 -6.82 -6.14
CA LYS A 36 -14.99 -6.47 -4.85
C LYS A 36 -13.50 -6.80 -4.80
N VAL A 37 -13.07 -7.89 -5.43
CA VAL A 37 -11.65 -8.25 -5.54
C VAL A 37 -10.94 -7.22 -6.39
N LEU A 38 -11.50 -6.86 -7.55
CA LEU A 38 -10.98 -5.81 -8.42
C LEU A 38 -10.91 -4.45 -7.72
N ALA A 39 -11.99 -4.04 -7.03
CA ALA A 39 -12.00 -2.78 -6.27
C ALA A 39 -10.96 -2.76 -5.14
N THR A 40 -10.73 -3.91 -4.49
CA THR A 40 -9.72 -4.05 -3.45
C THR A 40 -8.31 -4.01 -4.04
N ASN A 41 -8.10 -4.61 -5.22
CA ASN A 41 -6.83 -4.56 -5.96
C ASN A 41 -6.47 -3.11 -6.36
N ILE A 42 -7.42 -2.37 -6.93
CA ILE A 42 -7.23 -0.95 -7.30
C ILE A 42 -6.87 -0.10 -6.07
N LYS A 43 -7.51 -0.34 -4.93
CA LYS A 43 -7.17 0.36 -3.67
C LYS A 43 -5.76 0.04 -3.19
N LEU A 44 -5.35 -1.22 -3.33
CA LEU A 44 -4.03 -1.69 -2.94
C LEU A 44 -2.94 -1.09 -3.83
N ASP A 45 -3.17 -1.05 -5.14
CA ASP A 45 -2.28 -0.44 -6.12
C ASP A 45 -2.05 1.05 -5.83
N ARG A 46 -3.12 1.81 -5.52
CA ARG A 46 -3.01 3.22 -5.12
C ARG A 46 -2.19 3.42 -3.84
N LEU A 47 -2.32 2.51 -2.87
CA LEU A 47 -1.54 2.55 -1.64
C LEU A 47 -0.06 2.26 -1.91
N LEU A 48 0.25 1.28 -2.77
CA LEU A 48 1.60 0.97 -3.20
C LEU A 48 2.23 2.13 -3.97
N ASN A 49 1.50 2.73 -4.91
CA ASN A 49 1.95 3.91 -5.65
C ASN A 49 2.29 5.09 -4.72
N ARG A 50 1.46 5.35 -3.70
CA ARG A 50 1.77 6.37 -2.68
C ARG A 50 2.97 6.01 -1.84
N TYR A 51 3.14 4.74 -1.48
CA TYR A 51 4.30 4.28 -0.73
C TYR A 51 5.58 4.44 -1.55
N GLN A 52 5.55 4.04 -2.82
CA GLN A 52 6.67 4.15 -3.75
C GLN A 52 7.02 5.60 -4.06
N GLN A 53 6.03 6.49 -4.25
CA GLN A 53 6.28 7.93 -4.37
C GLN A 53 6.95 8.50 -3.12
N LYS A 54 6.49 8.13 -1.91
CA LYS A 54 7.14 8.55 -0.66
C LYS A 54 8.54 7.98 -0.48
N LEU A 55 8.81 6.77 -0.99
CA LEU A 55 10.16 6.21 -1.00
C LEU A 55 11.05 7.01 -1.94
N LEU A 56 10.63 7.23 -3.19
CA LEU A 56 11.35 8.03 -4.19
C LEU A 56 11.62 9.46 -3.72
N GLU A 57 10.63 10.13 -3.11
CA GLU A 57 10.77 11.48 -2.54
C GLU A 57 11.79 11.53 -1.39
N ASN A 58 11.97 10.44 -0.64
CA ASN A 58 13.01 10.36 0.40
C ASN A 58 14.34 9.78 -0.11
N THR A 59 14.43 9.41 -1.38
CA THR A 59 15.65 8.89 -2.05
C THR A 59 16.21 9.88 -3.07
N ASP A 60 15.80 11.15 -3.02
CA ASP A 60 16.52 12.25 -3.67
C ASP A 60 17.32 13.06 -2.64
N PRO A 61 18.63 12.77 -2.47
CA PRO A 61 19.59 13.70 -1.87
C PRO A 61 20.32 14.52 -2.95
N GLY A 62 19.71 14.85 -4.09
CA GLY A 62 20.41 15.65 -5.08
C GLY A 62 19.77 15.72 -6.46
N LYS A 63 19.02 16.79 -6.69
CA LYS A 63 19.24 17.60 -7.89
C LYS A 63 19.92 18.91 -7.50
N LYS A 64 21.15 19.03 -8.01
CA LYS A 64 21.98 20.24 -8.12
C LYS A 64 21.22 21.43 -8.67
#